data_AF-A0A349ZVI6-F1
#
_entry.id   AF-A0A349ZVI6-F1
#
_cell.length_a   1.000
_cell.length_b   1.000
_cell.length_c   1.000
_cell.angle_alpha   90.00
_cell.angle_beta   90.00
_cell.angle_gamma   90.00
#
_symmetry.space_group_name_H-M   'P 1'
#
loop_
_entity.id
_entity.type
_entity.pdbx_description
1 polymer ?
#
loop_
_entity_poly.entity_id
_entity_poly.type
_entity_poly.pdbx_seq_one_letter_code
_entity_poly.pdbx_strand_id
1 'polypeptide(L)'
;MKLTLNGLTERSGFEQASIRIPDYDIRKIVANTKKAPRWAHFGIGNIFRIFIGGAADDLIEKKLMDTGITCIETFDFDVVDRIYAPYDNLALCVTMHENGDVDKRVTGSLTEAIAARPGDTKAAERLEEIFTADSLQLVSFTITEKGYELFDENGNVFPRLLKELSEGPDAPLTSAMTIVTAGLNKRFLAGGAPLSLVSMDNVSQNGSKLRSSVLEVAKRWMEKGFISEEAFSYISDESRVSFPWTMIDKITPRPDASVEEMLKADGLQGLEPV
;
A
#
# COMPACT_ATOMS: atom_id res chain seq x y z
N MET A 1 -7.17 -11.75 -24.72
CA MET A 1 -7.69 -10.96 -23.59
C MET A 1 -6.64 -9.94 -23.14
N LYS A 2 -7.04 -8.73 -22.75
CA LYS A 2 -6.14 -7.73 -22.14
C LYS A 2 -6.57 -7.49 -20.70
N LEU A 3 -5.61 -7.45 -19.78
CA LEU A 3 -5.88 -7.16 -18.36
C LEU A 3 -6.00 -5.64 -18.16
N THR A 4 -7.13 -5.08 -18.59
CA THR A 4 -7.49 -3.66 -18.45
C THR A 4 -8.98 -3.54 -18.18
N LEU A 5 -9.45 -2.43 -17.62
CA LEU A 5 -10.88 -2.21 -17.35
C LEU A 5 -11.74 -2.34 -18.62
N ASN A 6 -11.23 -1.90 -19.76
CA ASN A 6 -11.91 -2.07 -21.04
C ASN A 6 -11.83 -3.54 -21.51
N GLY A 7 -10.71 -4.21 -21.29
CA GLY A 7 -10.55 -5.64 -21.59
C GLY A 7 -11.52 -6.53 -20.82
N LEU A 8 -11.82 -6.20 -19.56
CA LEU A 8 -12.78 -6.93 -18.71
C LEU A 8 -14.23 -6.85 -19.20
N THR A 9 -14.58 -5.94 -20.11
CA THR A 9 -15.93 -5.89 -20.70
C THR A 9 -16.24 -7.09 -21.59
N GLU A 10 -15.21 -7.73 -22.16
CA GLU A 10 -15.32 -8.96 -22.95
C GLU A 10 -15.13 -10.19 -22.04
N ARG A 11 -16.17 -10.53 -21.27
CA ARG A 11 -16.09 -11.58 -20.23
C ARG A 11 -15.82 -12.98 -20.79
N SER A 12 -16.30 -13.28 -22.00
CA SER A 12 -16.28 -14.63 -22.57
C SER A 12 -14.88 -15.23 -22.69
N GLY A 13 -13.87 -14.41 -22.98
CA GLY A 13 -12.48 -14.88 -23.03
C GLY A 13 -11.99 -15.32 -21.66
N PHE A 14 -12.26 -14.52 -20.62
CA PHE A 14 -11.83 -14.82 -19.26
C PHE A 14 -12.55 -16.06 -18.70
N GLU A 15 -13.85 -16.17 -18.97
CA GLU A 15 -14.65 -17.34 -18.57
C GLU A 15 -14.16 -18.63 -19.24
N GLN A 16 -13.87 -18.60 -20.55
CA GLN A 16 -13.30 -19.76 -21.27
C GLN A 16 -11.93 -20.17 -20.71
N ALA A 17 -11.12 -19.20 -20.30
CA ALA A 17 -9.84 -19.43 -19.64
C ALA A 17 -9.98 -19.80 -18.15
N SER A 18 -11.19 -19.97 -17.62
CA SER A 18 -11.43 -20.21 -16.18
C SER A 18 -10.79 -19.15 -15.28
N ILE A 19 -10.78 -17.90 -15.73
CA ILE A 19 -10.31 -16.73 -14.96
C ILE A 19 -11.53 -16.02 -14.39
N ARG A 20 -11.65 -16.02 -13.06
CA ARG A 20 -12.69 -15.25 -12.37
C ARG A 20 -12.39 -13.76 -12.50
N ILE A 21 -13.40 -12.97 -12.83
CA ILE A 21 -13.32 -11.51 -12.86
C ILE A 21 -14.28 -10.91 -11.84
N PRO A 22 -14.01 -9.71 -11.31
CA PRO A 22 -14.87 -9.09 -10.31
C PRO A 22 -16.32 -8.95 -10.77
N ASP A 23 -17.27 -9.18 -9.87
CA ASP A 23 -18.72 -9.04 -10.12
C ASP A 23 -19.28 -7.66 -9.75
N TYR A 24 -18.43 -6.77 -9.25
CA TYR A 24 -18.75 -5.40 -8.86
C TYR A 24 -18.25 -4.34 -9.86
N ASP A 25 -18.78 -3.12 -9.75
CA ASP A 25 -18.35 -1.99 -10.60
C ASP A 25 -17.03 -1.39 -10.09
N ILE A 26 -15.91 -1.82 -10.67
CA ILE A 26 -14.56 -1.38 -10.31
C ILE A 26 -14.41 0.15 -10.46
N ARG A 27 -15.03 0.77 -11.49
CA ARG A 27 -14.93 2.22 -11.69
C ARG A 27 -15.60 2.99 -10.56
N LYS A 28 -16.73 2.47 -10.06
CA LYS A 28 -17.40 3.03 -8.89
C LYS A 28 -16.54 2.92 -7.64
N ILE A 29 -15.88 1.77 -7.42
CA ILE A 29 -14.96 1.59 -6.27
C ILE A 29 -13.78 2.57 -6.36
N VAL A 30 -13.18 2.76 -7.54
CA VAL A 30 -12.12 3.75 -7.76
C VAL A 30 -12.61 5.17 -7.44
N ALA A 31 -13.78 5.56 -7.94
CA ALA A 31 -14.35 6.88 -7.70
C ALA A 31 -14.63 7.13 -6.21
N ASN A 32 -15.19 6.13 -5.52
CA ASN A 32 -15.45 6.19 -4.08
C ASN A 32 -14.15 6.33 -3.29
N THR A 33 -13.12 5.57 -3.63
CA THR A 33 -11.81 5.60 -2.95
C THR A 33 -11.12 6.95 -3.11
N LYS A 34 -11.17 7.52 -4.31
CA LYS A 34 -10.59 8.86 -4.54
C LYS A 34 -11.28 9.94 -3.73
N LYS A 35 -12.60 9.85 -3.59
CA LYS A 35 -13.44 10.81 -2.86
C LYS A 35 -13.29 10.68 -1.34
N ALA A 36 -13.21 9.46 -0.82
CA ALA A 36 -13.19 9.16 0.61
C ALA A 36 -12.29 7.95 0.87
N PRO A 37 -10.96 8.11 0.82
CA PRO A 37 -10.04 6.98 1.03
C PRO A 37 -10.22 6.44 2.44
N ARG A 38 -10.33 5.11 2.57
CA ARG A 38 -10.48 4.42 3.86
C ARG A 38 -9.27 3.57 4.22
N TRP A 39 -8.55 3.08 3.22
CA TRP A 39 -7.40 2.21 3.37
C TRP A 39 -6.28 2.62 2.40
N ALA A 40 -5.11 2.98 2.94
CA ALA A 40 -3.87 3.13 2.18
C ALA A 40 -2.86 2.02 2.53
N HIS A 41 -2.00 1.64 1.58
CA HIS A 41 -1.00 0.60 1.80
C HIS A 41 0.37 1.01 1.27
N PHE A 42 1.40 0.90 2.10
CA PHE A 42 2.79 1.12 1.74
C PHE A 42 3.48 -0.21 1.42
N GLY A 43 4.22 -0.27 0.31
CA GLY A 43 4.90 -1.47 -0.16
C GLY A 43 3.95 -2.33 -0.98
N ILE A 44 3.99 -2.20 -2.30
CA ILE A 44 2.90 -2.66 -3.17
C ILE A 44 3.31 -3.88 -4.03
N GLY A 45 4.10 -4.76 -3.41
CA GLY A 45 4.68 -5.96 -4.03
C GLY A 45 3.73 -7.15 -4.16
N ASN A 46 4.30 -8.34 -4.44
CA ASN A 46 3.53 -9.54 -4.77
C ASN A 46 2.61 -10.00 -3.63
N ILE A 47 3.13 -10.10 -2.40
CA ILE A 47 2.36 -10.58 -1.25
C ILE A 47 1.18 -9.65 -0.97
N PHE A 48 1.39 -8.34 -1.05
CA PHE A 48 0.32 -7.35 -0.95
C PHE A 48 -0.76 -7.62 -1.99
N ARG A 49 -0.42 -7.69 -3.28
CA ARG A 49 -1.40 -7.85 -4.37
C ARG A 49 -2.29 -9.08 -4.19
N ILE A 50 -1.69 -10.25 -3.95
CA ILE A 50 -2.45 -11.51 -3.90
C ILE A 50 -3.17 -11.75 -2.57
N PHE A 51 -2.57 -11.32 -1.46
CA PHE A 51 -3.08 -11.61 -0.13
C PHE A 51 -3.94 -10.47 0.42
N ILE A 52 -3.35 -9.29 0.61
CA ILE A 52 -4.04 -8.15 1.23
C ILE A 52 -5.01 -7.50 0.23
N GLY A 53 -4.57 -7.24 -0.99
CA GLY A 53 -5.41 -6.81 -2.11
C GLY A 53 -6.50 -7.83 -2.41
N GLY A 54 -6.16 -9.12 -2.39
CA GLY A 54 -7.13 -10.20 -2.51
C GLY A 54 -8.20 -10.21 -1.41
N ALA A 55 -7.82 -9.99 -0.15
CA ALA A 55 -8.77 -9.89 0.95
C ALA A 55 -9.67 -8.65 0.84
N ALA A 56 -9.11 -7.52 0.42
CA ALA A 56 -9.90 -6.32 0.12
C ALA A 56 -10.90 -6.55 -1.02
N ASP A 57 -10.49 -7.28 -2.06
CA ASP A 57 -11.37 -7.68 -3.17
C ASP A 57 -12.56 -8.50 -2.67
N ASP A 58 -12.30 -9.52 -1.83
CA ASP A 58 -13.35 -10.36 -1.23
C ASP A 58 -14.34 -9.53 -0.37
N LEU A 59 -13.85 -8.49 0.33
CA LEU A 59 -14.71 -7.59 1.13
C LEU A 59 -15.61 -6.72 0.24
N ILE A 60 -15.11 -6.28 -0.92
CA ILE A 60 -15.88 -5.52 -1.89
C ILE A 60 -16.96 -6.41 -2.54
N GLU A 61 -16.61 -7.63 -2.96
CA GLU A 61 -17.57 -8.60 -3.51
C GLU A 61 -18.70 -8.90 -2.52
N LYS A 62 -18.36 -9.03 -1.23
CA LYS A 62 -19.33 -9.23 -0.13
C LYS A 62 -20.12 -7.96 0.23
N LYS A 63 -19.86 -6.83 -0.44
CA LYS A 63 -20.47 -5.50 -0.18
C LYS A 63 -20.24 -5.00 1.25
N LEU A 64 -19.16 -5.46 1.89
CA LEU A 64 -18.70 -4.99 3.21
C LEU A 64 -17.78 -3.78 3.09
N MET A 65 -17.25 -3.53 1.89
CA MET A 65 -16.44 -2.37 1.55
C MET A 65 -16.90 -1.79 0.21
N ASP A 66 -16.98 -0.46 0.12
CA ASP A 66 -17.38 0.28 -1.08
C ASP A 66 -16.27 1.20 -1.62
N THR A 67 -15.09 1.11 -1.02
CA THR A 67 -13.80 1.68 -1.44
C THR A 67 -12.80 0.56 -1.65
N GLY A 68 -11.69 0.81 -2.33
CA GLY A 68 -10.55 -0.10 -2.42
C GLY A 68 -9.36 0.45 -1.63
N ILE A 69 -8.17 0.04 -2.04
CA ILE A 69 -6.90 0.42 -1.43
C ILE A 69 -6.20 1.47 -2.31
N THR A 70 -5.69 2.52 -1.67
CA THR A 70 -4.69 3.42 -2.25
C THR A 70 -3.30 2.83 -2.04
N CYS A 71 -2.63 2.46 -3.12
CA CYS A 71 -1.33 1.80 -3.14
C CYS A 71 -0.20 2.86 -3.15
N ILE A 72 0.76 2.78 -2.24
CA ILE A 72 1.86 3.75 -2.10
C ILE A 72 3.21 3.01 -2.18
N GLU A 73 4.06 3.45 -3.09
CA GLU A 73 5.41 2.94 -3.29
C GLU A 73 6.44 4.01 -2.93
N THR A 74 7.42 3.65 -2.10
CA THR A 74 8.45 4.58 -1.58
C THR A 74 9.87 4.18 -1.96
N PHE A 75 10.06 3.01 -2.58
CA PHE A 75 11.37 2.44 -2.86
C PHE A 75 11.53 2.09 -4.34
N ASP A 76 10.75 1.14 -4.85
CA ASP A 76 10.83 0.69 -6.25
C ASP A 76 9.70 1.29 -7.07
N PHE A 77 9.85 2.58 -7.39
CA PHE A 77 8.80 3.35 -8.07
C PHE A 77 8.42 2.79 -9.45
N ASP A 78 9.31 2.02 -10.10
CA ASP A 78 9.06 1.40 -11.40
C ASP A 78 7.92 0.38 -11.33
N VAL A 79 7.64 -0.16 -10.14
CA VAL A 79 6.46 -1.01 -9.89
C VAL A 79 5.18 -0.28 -10.29
N VAL A 80 5.06 1.02 -9.98
CA VAL A 80 3.86 1.81 -10.34
C VAL A 80 3.75 1.93 -11.87
N ASP A 81 4.84 2.30 -12.52
CA ASP A 81 4.85 2.61 -13.95
C ASP A 81 4.75 1.37 -14.83
N ARG A 82 5.28 0.23 -14.38
CA ARG A 82 5.38 -0.99 -15.17
C ARG A 82 4.37 -2.07 -14.78
N ILE A 83 3.90 -2.12 -13.52
CA ILE A 83 3.00 -3.18 -13.02
C ILE A 83 1.58 -2.67 -12.74
N TYR A 84 1.41 -1.41 -12.31
CA TYR A 84 0.09 -0.89 -11.95
C TYR A 84 -0.55 -0.09 -13.09
N ALA A 85 0.15 0.94 -13.57
CA ALA A 85 -0.40 1.87 -14.56
C ALA A 85 -0.81 1.21 -15.90
N PRO A 86 -0.05 0.27 -16.49
CA PRO A 86 -0.43 -0.34 -17.78
C PRO A 86 -1.67 -1.23 -17.72
N TYR A 87 -2.09 -1.64 -16.52
CA TYR A 87 -3.16 -2.62 -16.28
C TYR A 87 -4.34 -2.02 -15.50
N ASP A 88 -4.48 -0.69 -15.50
CA ASP A 88 -5.54 0.04 -14.76
C ASP A 88 -5.60 -0.33 -13.27
N ASN A 89 -4.45 -0.60 -12.64
CA ASN A 89 -4.31 -1.13 -11.27
C ASN A 89 -4.96 -2.50 -11.01
N LEU A 90 -5.40 -3.22 -12.05
CA LEU A 90 -5.88 -4.59 -11.89
C LEU A 90 -4.71 -5.53 -11.58
N ALA A 91 -4.98 -6.58 -10.80
CA ALA A 91 -4.02 -7.64 -10.56
C ALA A 91 -4.62 -9.01 -10.89
N LEU A 92 -3.88 -9.82 -11.65
CA LEU A 92 -4.20 -11.23 -11.87
C LEU A 92 -3.50 -12.07 -10.80
N CYS A 93 -4.29 -12.73 -9.98
CA CYS A 93 -3.85 -13.63 -8.92
C CYS A 93 -3.96 -15.07 -9.40
N VAL A 94 -2.85 -15.80 -9.34
CA VAL A 94 -2.81 -17.24 -9.61
C VAL A 94 -2.46 -17.97 -8.31
N THR A 95 -3.33 -18.85 -7.85
CA THR A 95 -3.12 -19.67 -6.65
C THR A 95 -2.98 -21.12 -7.06
N MET A 96 -1.81 -21.70 -6.76
CA MET A 96 -1.54 -23.13 -6.97
C MET A 96 -1.88 -23.88 -5.68
N HIS A 97 -2.73 -24.90 -5.77
CA HIS A 97 -3.12 -25.75 -4.64
C HIS A 97 -2.30 -27.04 -4.59
N GLU A 98 -2.22 -27.65 -3.41
CA GLU A 98 -1.46 -28.90 -3.20
C GLU A 98 -1.98 -30.08 -4.04
N ASN A 99 -3.28 -30.08 -4.36
CA ASN A 99 -3.92 -31.09 -5.19
C ASN A 99 -3.67 -30.90 -6.70
N GLY A 100 -2.93 -29.85 -7.08
CA GLY A 100 -2.64 -29.50 -8.48
C GLY A 100 -3.65 -28.54 -9.12
N ASP A 101 -4.71 -28.15 -8.41
CA ASP A 101 -5.67 -27.17 -8.93
C ASP A 101 -5.04 -25.78 -9.01
N VAL A 102 -5.50 -25.00 -10.00
CA VAL A 102 -5.01 -23.64 -10.25
C VAL A 102 -6.18 -22.68 -10.29
N ASP A 103 -6.28 -21.81 -9.30
CA ASP A 103 -7.26 -20.74 -9.27
C ASP A 103 -6.68 -19.48 -9.90
N LYS A 104 -7.38 -18.96 -10.92
CA LYS A 104 -7.04 -17.69 -11.58
C LYS A 104 -8.14 -16.68 -11.30
N ARG A 105 -7.79 -15.54 -10.72
CA ARG A 105 -8.74 -14.43 -10.49
C ARG A 105 -8.13 -13.07 -10.77
N VAL A 106 -8.88 -12.21 -11.45
CA VAL A 106 -8.60 -10.78 -11.52
C VAL A 106 -9.17 -10.10 -10.29
N THR A 107 -8.41 -9.20 -9.69
CA THR A 107 -8.82 -8.35 -8.56
C THR A 107 -8.82 -6.89 -9.00
N GLY A 108 -9.81 -6.14 -8.51
CA GLY A 108 -10.02 -4.72 -8.80
C GLY A 108 -9.97 -3.83 -7.56
N SER A 109 -9.53 -4.38 -6.43
CA SER A 109 -9.47 -3.69 -5.13
C SER A 109 -8.34 -2.66 -5.03
N LEU A 110 -7.35 -2.71 -5.91
CA LEU A 110 -6.25 -1.75 -5.97
C LEU A 110 -6.68 -0.60 -6.87
N THR A 111 -6.93 0.58 -6.29
CA THR A 111 -7.74 1.61 -6.98
C THR A 111 -6.94 2.80 -7.51
N GLU A 112 -5.80 3.06 -6.90
CA GLU A 112 -4.81 4.01 -7.37
C GLU A 112 -3.43 3.57 -6.86
N ALA A 113 -2.38 3.91 -7.62
CA ALA A 113 -1.00 3.67 -7.24
C ALA A 113 -0.22 4.98 -7.29
N ILE A 114 0.46 5.30 -6.20
CA ILE A 114 1.22 6.54 -6.00
C ILE A 114 2.69 6.16 -5.83
N ALA A 115 3.53 6.63 -6.75
CA ALA A 115 4.97 6.61 -6.56
C ALA A 115 5.33 7.86 -5.73
N ALA A 116 5.63 7.67 -4.44
CA ALA A 116 5.99 8.76 -3.51
C ALA A 116 7.43 9.23 -3.75
N ARG A 117 7.71 9.70 -4.98
CA ARG A 117 9.02 10.16 -5.42
C ARG A 117 9.36 11.48 -4.70
N PRO A 118 10.55 11.61 -4.09
CA PRO A 118 10.96 12.87 -3.47
C PRO A 118 10.92 14.03 -4.48
N GLY A 119 10.22 15.11 -4.13
CA GLY A 119 10.05 16.28 -5.00
C GLY A 119 8.92 16.18 -6.03
N ASP A 120 8.19 15.05 -6.10
CA ASP A 120 6.95 14.97 -6.87
C ASP A 120 5.81 15.65 -6.09
N THR A 121 5.48 16.88 -6.48
CA THR A 121 4.46 17.68 -5.80
C THR A 121 3.07 17.06 -5.91
N LYS A 122 2.74 16.38 -7.01
CA LYS A 122 1.42 15.76 -7.18
C LYS A 122 1.26 14.56 -6.26
N ALA A 123 2.31 13.75 -6.12
CA ALA A 123 2.31 12.64 -5.17
C ALA A 123 2.19 13.16 -3.73
N ALA A 124 2.91 14.22 -3.39
CA ALA A 124 2.84 14.86 -2.06
C ALA A 124 1.43 15.43 -1.76
N GLU A 125 0.84 16.18 -2.70
CA GLU A 125 -0.53 16.71 -2.59
C GLU A 125 -1.54 15.58 -2.39
N ARG A 126 -1.45 14.50 -3.18
CA ARG A 126 -2.38 13.37 -3.06
C ARG A 126 -2.23 12.65 -1.72
N LEU A 127 -1.00 12.47 -1.22
CA LEU A 127 -0.75 11.89 0.10
C LEU A 127 -1.34 12.78 1.21
N GLU A 128 -1.19 14.10 1.11
CA GLU A 128 -1.81 15.03 2.06
C GLU A 128 -3.34 14.90 2.05
N GLU A 129 -3.97 14.88 0.88
CA GLU A 129 -5.43 14.65 0.76
C GLU A 129 -5.86 13.34 1.44
N ILE A 130 -5.11 12.26 1.27
CA ILE A 130 -5.42 10.95 1.86
C ILE A 130 -5.30 11.00 3.38
N PHE A 131 -4.18 11.51 3.91
CA PHE A 131 -3.94 11.52 5.36
C PHE A 131 -4.87 12.49 6.11
N THR A 132 -5.26 13.59 5.48
CA THR A 132 -6.18 14.58 6.05
C THR A 132 -7.65 14.20 5.91
N ALA A 133 -7.99 13.17 5.14
CA ALA A 133 -9.36 12.70 5.04
C ALA A 133 -9.82 11.99 6.33
N ASP A 134 -10.90 12.47 6.96
CA ASP A 134 -11.53 11.83 8.13
C ASP A 134 -11.97 10.39 7.84
N SER A 135 -12.21 10.05 6.58
CA SER A 135 -12.57 8.70 6.14
C SER A 135 -11.42 7.69 6.26
N LEU A 136 -10.16 8.14 6.28
CA LEU A 136 -9.00 7.25 6.35
C LEU A 136 -8.98 6.58 7.72
N GLN A 137 -9.05 5.25 7.72
CA GLN A 137 -9.14 4.43 8.94
C GLN A 137 -7.93 3.52 9.11
N LEU A 138 -7.29 3.12 8.00
CA LEU A 138 -6.21 2.16 8.00
C LEU A 138 -5.08 2.59 7.05
N VAL A 139 -3.85 2.61 7.56
CA VAL A 139 -2.63 2.57 6.74
C VAL A 139 -1.90 1.29 7.08
N SER A 140 -1.68 0.41 6.10
CA SER A 140 -0.93 -0.83 6.32
C SER A 140 0.35 -0.93 5.51
N PHE A 141 1.22 -1.88 5.87
CA PHE A 141 2.60 -1.92 5.37
C PHE A 141 3.06 -3.33 5.01
N THR A 142 3.67 -3.51 3.84
CA THR A 142 4.53 -4.66 3.49
C THR A 142 5.85 -4.17 2.89
N ILE A 143 6.61 -3.42 3.70
CA ILE A 143 7.82 -2.69 3.28
C ILE A 143 9.12 -3.41 3.66
N THR A 144 9.03 -4.66 4.11
CA THR A 144 10.11 -5.45 4.70
C THR A 144 10.67 -4.84 5.98
N GLU A 145 11.52 -5.58 6.68
CA GLU A 145 12.16 -5.11 7.91
C GLU A 145 12.93 -3.78 7.72
N LYS A 146 13.59 -3.62 6.57
CA LYS A 146 14.40 -2.45 6.22
C LYS A 146 13.59 -1.16 6.09
N GLY A 147 12.31 -1.27 5.75
CA GLY A 147 11.43 -0.11 5.59
C GLY A 147 11.16 0.63 6.91
N TYR A 148 11.36 -0.03 8.05
CA TYR A 148 11.19 0.58 9.38
C TYR A 148 12.49 1.13 9.97
N GLU A 149 13.65 0.78 9.42
CA GLU A 149 14.94 1.08 10.06
C GLU A 149 15.38 2.54 9.84
N LEU A 150 15.67 3.22 10.94
CA LEU A 150 16.21 4.59 10.94
C LEU A 150 17.72 4.64 11.19
N PHE A 151 18.28 3.58 11.78
CA PHE A 151 19.65 3.53 12.26
C PHE A 151 20.39 2.32 11.66
N ASP A 152 21.70 2.49 11.47
CA ASP A 152 22.61 1.39 11.17
C ASP A 152 22.95 0.57 12.43
N GLU A 153 23.75 -0.49 12.24
CA GLU A 153 24.21 -1.38 13.31
C GLU A 153 25.04 -0.69 14.41
N ASN A 154 25.59 0.50 14.13
CA ASN A 154 26.36 1.30 15.07
C ASN A 154 25.49 2.35 15.80
N GLY A 155 24.19 2.40 15.50
CA GLY A 155 23.25 3.37 16.07
C GLY A 155 23.28 4.74 15.38
N ASN A 156 23.97 4.89 14.25
CA ASN A 156 23.96 6.13 13.48
C ASN A 156 22.72 6.18 12.60
N VAL A 157 22.12 7.36 12.47
CA VAL A 157 21.04 7.59 11.48
C VAL A 157 21.57 7.28 10.09
N PHE A 158 20.81 6.52 9.29
CA PHE A 158 21.21 6.23 7.92
C PHE A 158 21.43 7.53 7.11
N PRO A 159 22.47 7.62 6.27
CA PRO A 159 22.77 8.82 5.50
C PRO A 159 21.58 9.37 4.68
N ARG A 160 20.75 8.46 4.13
CA ARG A 160 19.55 8.81 3.36
C ARG A 160 18.49 9.59 4.17
N LEU A 161 18.47 9.42 5.49
CA LEU A 161 17.47 10.02 6.38
C LEU A 161 17.94 11.31 7.04
N LEU A 162 19.25 11.63 6.97
CA LEU A 162 19.81 12.80 7.65
C LEU A 162 19.10 14.09 7.24
N LYS A 163 18.86 14.26 5.94
CA LYS A 163 18.22 15.45 5.38
C LYS A 163 16.79 15.60 5.90
N GLU A 164 15.94 14.60 5.69
CA GLU A 164 14.53 14.61 6.12
C GLU A 164 14.35 14.77 7.64
N LEU A 165 15.23 14.18 8.46
CA LEU A 165 15.19 14.38 9.91
C LEU A 165 15.69 15.77 10.35
N SER A 166 16.54 16.42 9.54
CA SER A 166 17.10 17.74 9.85
C SER A 166 16.26 18.91 9.34
N GLU A 167 15.48 18.71 8.28
CA GLU A 167 14.70 19.75 7.58
C GLU A 167 13.18 19.67 7.87
N GLY A 168 12.70 18.58 8.49
CA GLY A 168 11.32 18.48 8.95
C GLY A 168 10.35 17.81 7.97
N PRO A 169 9.04 17.88 8.25
CA PRO A 169 8.00 17.15 7.51
C PRO A 169 7.78 17.65 6.08
N ASP A 170 8.21 18.86 5.74
CA ASP A 170 8.08 19.43 4.39
C ASP A 170 9.34 19.20 3.53
N ALA A 171 10.34 18.48 4.04
CA ALA A 171 11.53 18.10 3.28
C ALA A 171 11.19 17.07 2.16
N PRO A 172 12.08 16.86 1.17
CA PRO A 172 11.92 15.75 0.23
C PRO A 172 12.08 14.39 0.95
N LEU A 173 10.95 13.81 1.37
CA LEU A 173 10.91 12.56 2.14
C LEU A 173 11.11 11.34 1.26
N THR A 174 11.92 10.40 1.72
CA THR A 174 12.27 9.16 1.02
C THR A 174 11.81 7.91 1.76
N SER A 175 11.73 7.98 3.09
CA SER A 175 11.35 6.84 3.92
C SER A 175 9.83 6.78 4.13
N ALA A 176 9.27 5.58 4.10
CA ALA A 176 7.89 5.37 4.50
C ALA A 176 7.63 5.91 5.93
N MET A 177 8.61 5.81 6.84
CA MET A 177 8.45 6.28 8.22
C MET A 177 8.33 7.80 8.31
N THR A 178 9.13 8.54 7.53
CA THR A 178 9.04 10.00 7.51
C THR A 178 7.80 10.47 6.76
N ILE A 179 7.44 9.83 5.64
CA ILE A 179 6.21 10.13 4.90
C ILE A 179 4.97 9.95 5.77
N VAL A 180 4.85 8.80 6.46
CA VAL A 180 3.72 8.54 7.36
C VAL A 180 3.70 9.53 8.52
N THR A 181 4.85 9.85 9.11
CA THR A 181 4.91 10.81 10.23
C THR A 181 4.51 12.22 9.79
N ALA A 182 4.90 12.64 8.59
CA ALA A 182 4.45 13.91 8.01
C ALA A 182 2.94 13.90 7.76
N GLY A 183 2.42 12.80 7.21
CA GLY A 183 0.98 12.58 7.03
C GLY A 183 0.20 12.64 8.35
N LEU A 184 0.71 12.04 9.43
CA LEU A 184 0.10 12.12 10.75
C LEU A 184 0.09 13.55 11.31
N ASN A 185 1.18 14.32 11.09
CA ASN A 185 1.22 15.72 11.48
C ASN A 185 0.18 16.54 10.70
N LYS A 186 0.07 16.37 9.38
CA LYS A 186 -0.99 17.03 8.57
C LYS A 186 -2.39 16.60 9.03
N ARG A 187 -2.59 15.31 9.33
CA ARG A 187 -3.84 14.79 9.89
C ARG A 187 -4.19 15.43 11.23
N PHE A 188 -3.23 15.59 12.13
CA PHE A 188 -3.42 16.30 13.39
C PHE A 188 -3.90 17.73 13.16
N LEU A 189 -3.22 18.47 12.27
CA LEU A 189 -3.59 19.83 11.90
C LEU A 189 -4.99 19.91 11.25
N ALA A 190 -5.46 18.84 10.61
CA ALA A 190 -6.79 18.71 10.02
C ALA A 190 -7.88 18.25 11.01
N GLY A 191 -7.58 18.10 12.30
CA GLY A 191 -8.55 17.72 13.34
C GLY A 191 -8.25 16.38 14.02
N GLY A 192 -7.26 15.62 13.51
CA GLY A 192 -6.70 14.46 14.20
C GLY A 192 -7.67 13.30 14.38
N ALA A 193 -8.50 12.99 13.38
CA ALA A 193 -9.37 11.81 13.43
C ALA A 193 -8.54 10.52 13.71
N PRO A 194 -9.04 9.53 14.48
CA PRO A 194 -8.27 8.33 14.80
C PRO A 194 -7.78 7.57 13.56
N LEU A 195 -6.65 6.87 13.68
CA LEU A 195 -6.05 6.11 12.58
C LEU A 195 -5.33 4.85 13.08
N SER A 196 -5.45 3.74 12.36
CA SER A 196 -4.66 2.54 12.61
C SER A 196 -3.48 2.42 11.65
N LEU A 197 -2.27 2.29 12.18
CA LEU A 197 -1.04 1.99 11.44
C LEU A 197 -0.66 0.52 11.66
N VAL A 198 -0.83 -0.30 10.63
CA VAL A 198 -0.80 -1.77 10.76
C VAL A 198 0.31 -2.36 9.90
N SER A 199 1.41 -2.73 10.53
CA SER A 199 2.42 -3.53 9.84
C SER A 199 1.84 -4.91 9.52
N MET A 200 2.06 -5.37 8.29
CA MET A 200 1.74 -6.70 7.78
C MET A 200 3.02 -7.37 7.26
N ASP A 201 4.19 -6.96 7.76
CA ASP A 201 5.46 -7.64 7.48
C ASP A 201 5.65 -8.81 8.44
N ASN A 202 6.33 -9.85 7.97
CA ASN A 202 6.66 -11.05 8.76
C ASN A 202 7.86 -10.80 9.69
N VAL A 203 7.66 -9.93 10.69
CA VAL A 203 8.63 -9.58 11.72
C VAL A 203 7.95 -9.65 13.08
N SER A 204 8.66 -10.14 14.10
CA SER A 204 8.12 -10.20 15.46
C SER A 204 7.81 -8.80 16.00
N GLN A 205 6.69 -8.65 16.69
CA GLN A 205 6.23 -7.38 17.27
C GLN A 205 6.21 -6.24 16.23
N ASN A 206 5.78 -6.55 15.01
CA ASN A 206 5.84 -5.62 13.88
C ASN A 206 5.17 -4.25 14.15
N GLY A 207 4.05 -4.22 14.86
CA GLY A 207 3.43 -2.96 15.29
C GLY A 207 4.30 -2.16 16.27
N SER A 208 5.01 -2.81 17.20
CA SER A 208 5.98 -2.12 18.07
C SER A 208 7.16 -1.55 17.30
N LYS A 209 7.67 -2.27 16.29
CA LYS A 209 8.75 -1.79 15.42
C LYS A 209 8.30 -0.55 14.63
N LEU A 210 7.12 -0.62 14.02
CA LEU A 210 6.50 0.51 13.31
C LEU A 210 6.30 1.71 14.24
N ARG A 211 5.71 1.50 15.43
CA ARG A 211 5.49 2.55 16.43
C ARG A 211 6.80 3.24 16.82
N SER A 212 7.82 2.45 17.14
CA SER A 212 9.12 2.97 17.57
C SER A 212 9.73 3.88 16.51
N SER A 213 9.68 3.48 15.24
CA SER A 213 10.20 4.27 14.14
C SER A 213 9.41 5.56 13.91
N VAL A 214 8.06 5.50 13.90
CA VAL A 214 7.22 6.70 13.75
C VAL A 214 7.45 7.69 14.89
N LEU A 215 7.53 7.21 16.14
CA LEU A 215 7.77 8.08 17.30
C LEU A 215 9.16 8.68 17.32
N GLU A 216 10.17 7.95 16.87
CA GLU A 216 11.53 8.49 16.78
C GLU A 216 11.61 9.64 15.77
N VAL A 217 10.96 9.51 14.60
CA VAL A 217 10.86 10.61 13.63
C VAL A 217 10.12 11.80 14.26
N ALA A 218 8.93 11.55 14.82
CA ALA A 218 8.09 12.59 15.40
C ALA A 218 8.81 13.34 16.53
N LYS A 219 9.50 12.61 17.42
CA LYS A 219 10.27 13.17 18.52
C LYS A 219 11.38 14.09 18.02
N ARG A 220 12.17 13.65 17.03
CA ARG A 220 13.26 14.47 16.45
C ARG A 220 12.73 15.75 15.80
N TRP A 221 11.61 15.66 15.10
CA TRP A 221 10.97 16.83 14.51
C TRP A 221 10.40 17.77 15.57
N MET A 222 9.83 17.24 16.65
CA MET A 222 9.35 18.03 17.79
C MET A 222 10.51 18.76 18.49
N GLU A 223 11.61 18.06 18.81
CA GLU A 223 12.80 18.64 19.46
C GLU A 223 13.44 19.76 18.63
N LYS A 224 13.27 19.72 17.30
CA LYS A 224 13.73 20.75 16.37
C LYS A 224 12.70 21.85 16.10
N GLY A 225 11.49 21.76 16.65
CA GLY A 225 10.41 22.73 16.48
C GLY A 225 9.66 22.64 15.14
N PHE A 226 9.79 21.53 14.40
CA PHE A 226 9.06 21.32 13.14
C PHE A 226 7.62 20.83 13.33
N ILE A 227 7.34 20.17 14.46
CA ILE A 227 5.97 19.81 14.87
C ILE A 227 5.76 20.23 16.33
N SER A 228 4.51 20.45 16.73
CA SER A 228 4.20 20.86 18.11
C SER A 228 4.19 19.69 19.10
N GLU A 229 4.26 19.99 20.40
CA GLU A 229 4.14 18.98 21.45
C GLU A 229 2.77 18.28 21.41
N GLU A 230 1.71 18.98 21.04
CA GLU A 230 0.37 18.43 20.89
C GLU A 230 0.29 17.47 19.69
N ALA A 231 0.97 17.78 18.59
CA ALA A 231 1.07 16.87 17.44
C ALA A 231 1.79 15.58 17.84
N PHE A 232 2.91 15.69 18.57
CA PHE A 232 3.61 14.53 19.11
C PHE A 232 2.74 13.74 20.10
N SER A 233 1.99 14.41 20.98
CA SER A 233 1.06 13.77 21.91
C SER A 233 -0.04 13.01 21.19
N TYR A 234 -0.58 13.56 20.09
CA TYR A 234 -1.57 12.88 19.25
C TYR A 234 -0.99 11.62 18.60
N ILE A 235 0.23 11.71 18.04
CA ILE A 235 0.91 10.59 17.37
C ILE A 235 1.25 9.47 18.37
N SER A 236 1.59 9.82 19.61
CA SER A 236 2.01 8.87 20.65
C SER A 236 0.87 8.23 21.44
N ASP A 237 -0.33 8.80 21.41
CA ASP A 237 -1.53 8.27 22.04
C ASP A 237 -2.13 7.12 21.22
N GLU A 238 -2.00 5.89 21.72
CA GLU A 238 -2.52 4.70 21.03
C GLU A 238 -4.05 4.62 20.94
N SER A 239 -4.78 5.41 21.72
CA SER A 239 -6.23 5.56 21.56
C SER A 239 -6.60 6.42 20.35
N ARG A 240 -5.63 7.17 19.81
CA ARG A 240 -5.77 8.03 18.62
C ARG A 240 -5.06 7.43 17.41
N VAL A 241 -3.81 6.99 17.58
CA VAL A 241 -3.00 6.35 16.54
C VAL A 241 -2.55 4.98 17.02
N SER A 242 -3.25 3.93 16.60
CA SER A 242 -3.00 2.56 17.10
C SER A 242 -1.95 1.83 16.25
N PHE A 243 -1.13 0.99 16.89
CA PHE A 243 -0.09 0.17 16.25
C PHE A 243 -0.24 -1.33 16.56
N PRO A 244 -1.34 -1.97 16.14
CA PRO A 244 -1.60 -3.37 16.48
C PRO A 244 -0.54 -4.30 15.87
N TRP A 245 -0.32 -5.43 16.52
CA TRP A 245 0.54 -6.48 16.00
C TRP A 245 -0.25 -7.42 15.12
N THR A 246 0.39 -7.91 14.07
CA THR A 246 -0.20 -8.89 13.17
C THR A 246 0.74 -10.07 12.97
N MET A 247 0.18 -11.17 12.48
CA MET A 247 0.93 -12.26 11.88
C MET A 247 0.32 -12.50 10.50
N ILE A 248 1.18 -12.59 9.49
CA ILE A 248 0.77 -12.98 8.15
C ILE A 248 1.50 -14.26 7.76
N ASP A 249 0.79 -15.16 7.09
CA ASP A 249 1.36 -16.41 6.58
C ASP A 249 0.80 -16.67 5.18
N LYS A 250 1.62 -16.39 4.17
CA LYS A 250 1.32 -16.68 2.77
C LYS A 250 2.61 -16.81 1.98
N ILE A 251 2.88 -18.01 1.49
CA ILE A 251 3.94 -18.23 0.51
C ILE A 251 3.55 -17.54 -0.80
N THR A 252 4.33 -16.54 -1.21
CA THR A 252 4.12 -15.80 -2.46
C THR A 252 5.45 -15.70 -3.20
N PRO A 253 5.78 -16.65 -4.09
CA PRO A 253 7.03 -16.60 -4.84
C PRO A 253 7.02 -15.45 -5.86
N ARG A 254 8.18 -15.24 -6.51
CA ARG A 254 8.21 -14.43 -7.73
C ARG A 254 7.41 -15.13 -8.83
N PRO A 255 6.86 -14.38 -9.81
CA PRO A 255 6.25 -14.98 -10.99
C PRO A 255 7.19 -16.00 -11.63
N ASP A 256 6.62 -17.14 -12.02
CA ASP A 256 7.36 -18.25 -12.62
C ASP A 256 7.05 -18.33 -14.13
N ALA A 257 8.05 -18.70 -14.93
CA ALA A 257 7.92 -18.78 -16.39
C ALA A 257 6.84 -19.77 -16.83
N SER A 258 6.64 -20.87 -16.09
CA SER A 258 5.59 -21.84 -16.40
C SER A 258 4.18 -21.29 -16.21
N VAL A 259 3.99 -20.39 -15.23
CA VAL A 259 2.72 -19.67 -15.01
C VAL A 259 2.50 -18.66 -16.13
N GLU A 260 3.55 -17.94 -16.55
CA GLU A 260 3.47 -17.02 -17.68
C GLU A 260 3.07 -17.76 -18.98
N GLU A 261 3.69 -18.89 -19.27
CA GLU A 261 3.36 -19.74 -20.42
C GLU A 261 1.92 -20.24 -20.38
N MET A 262 1.45 -20.70 -19.21
CA MET A 262 0.06 -21.10 -19.00
C MET A 262 -0.91 -19.97 -19.33
N LEU A 263 -0.67 -18.77 -18.80
CA LEU A 263 -1.54 -17.63 -19.02
C LEU A 263 -1.50 -17.13 -20.48
N LYS A 264 -0.34 -17.22 -21.15
CA LYS A 264 -0.24 -16.94 -22.60
C LYS A 264 -1.05 -17.96 -23.42
N ALA A 265 -1.00 -19.23 -23.06
CA ALA A 265 -1.79 -20.28 -23.70
C ALA A 265 -3.31 -20.07 -23.48
N ASP A 266 -3.70 -19.52 -22.32
CA ASP A 266 -5.05 -19.07 -22.05
C ASP A 266 -5.47 -17.85 -22.89
N GLY A 267 -4.53 -17.18 -23.58
CA GLY A 267 -4.80 -16.04 -24.45
C GLY A 267 -4.72 -14.66 -23.77
N LEU A 268 -4.14 -14.58 -22.57
CA LEU A 268 -3.79 -13.30 -21.94
C LEU A 268 -2.59 -12.65 -22.66
N GLN A 269 -2.69 -11.35 -22.86
CA GLN A 269 -1.68 -10.52 -23.50
C GLN A 269 -1.02 -9.61 -22.47
N GLY A 270 0.19 -9.12 -22.76
CA GLY A 270 0.88 -8.14 -21.92
C GLY A 270 1.41 -8.77 -20.63
N LEU A 271 1.91 -10.01 -20.68
CA LEU A 271 2.42 -10.74 -19.52
C LEU A 271 3.95 -10.72 -19.44
N GLU A 272 4.60 -9.86 -20.24
CA GLU A 272 6.06 -9.78 -20.25
C GLU A 272 6.59 -9.49 -18.84
N PRO A 273 7.64 -10.21 -18.38
CA PRO A 273 8.20 -9.98 -17.06
C PRO A 273 8.63 -8.52 -16.89
N VAL A 274 8.22 -7.92 -15.76
CA VAL A 274 8.61 -6.58 -15.34
C VAL A 274 9.82 -6.64 -14.43
#